data_AF-A0A813KAG1-F1
#
_entry.id   AF-A0A813KAG1-F1
#
_cell.length_a   1.000
_cell.length_b   1.000
_cell.length_c   1.000
_cell.angle_alpha   90.00
_cell.angle_beta   90.00
_cell.angle_gamma   90.00
#
_symmetry.space_group_name_H-M   'P 1'
#
loop_
_entity.id
_entity.type
_entity.pdbx_description
1 polymer ?
#
loop_
_entity_poly.entity_id
_entity_poly.type
_entity_poly.pdbx_seq_one_letter_code
_entity_poly.pdbx_strand_id
1 'polypeptide(L)'
;YLNCGDHKHIADAVVKKLEQVGLEWNEVTTSEGTEELCRNEPLAALAEPANWKAVTVLRFTSHFAAFRCTDLVIRIADVLVTKPSELAFFPIPKLHIRRVGAHEAHSAVRAQELGDGSVECREVPHAVKKFGQFSEPRSPLFTLMNESIIKAVQSKTYEGSRVACEYAFGTAE
;
A
#
# COMPACT_ATOMS: atom_id res chain seq x y z
N TYR A 1 5.32 6.66 1.46
CA TYR A 1 6.24 5.82 0.65
C TYR A 1 5.85 5.85 -0.82
N LEU A 2 6.82 5.92 -1.74
CA LEU A 2 6.60 5.78 -3.19
C LEU A 2 7.30 4.50 -3.68
N ASN A 3 6.53 3.43 -3.86
CA ASN A 3 7.08 2.15 -4.32
C ASN A 3 7.14 2.09 -5.85
N CYS A 4 8.35 2.12 -6.41
CA CYS A 4 8.61 2.01 -7.84
C CYS A 4 8.93 0.58 -8.28
N GLY A 5 9.01 -0.37 -7.35
CA GLY A 5 9.40 -1.75 -7.62
C GLY A 5 10.76 -1.85 -8.32
N ASP A 6 10.86 -2.75 -9.28
CA ASP A 6 12.01 -2.92 -10.18
C ASP A 6 11.86 -2.15 -11.51
N HIS A 7 10.88 -1.26 -11.61
CA HIS A 7 10.61 -0.48 -12.81
C HIS A 7 11.49 0.79 -12.87
N LYS A 8 12.71 0.65 -13.40
CA LYS A 8 13.67 1.76 -13.53
C LYS A 8 13.07 3.04 -14.15
N HIS A 9 12.32 2.92 -15.23
CA HIS A 9 11.73 4.08 -15.91
C HIS A 9 10.73 4.85 -15.04
N ILE A 10 9.99 4.17 -14.15
CA ILE A 10 9.10 4.80 -13.18
C ILE A 10 9.91 5.49 -12.10
N ALA A 11 10.93 4.82 -11.55
CA ALA A 11 11.80 5.39 -10.53
C ALA A 11 12.50 6.67 -11.03
N ASP A 12 13.05 6.64 -12.24
CA ASP A 12 13.70 7.80 -12.87
C ASP A 12 12.70 8.96 -13.07
N ALA A 13 11.46 8.66 -13.45
CA ALA A 13 10.40 9.67 -13.59
C ALA A 13 9.99 10.30 -12.25
N VAL A 14 9.89 9.48 -11.19
CA VAL A 14 9.59 9.95 -9.82
C VAL A 14 10.70 10.85 -9.31
N VAL A 15 11.97 10.42 -9.40
CA VAL A 15 13.14 11.21 -8.95
C VAL A 15 13.20 12.54 -9.68
N LYS A 16 13.11 12.51 -11.02
CA LYS A 16 13.08 13.75 -11.82
C LYS A 16 11.95 14.69 -11.39
N LYS A 17 10.78 14.15 -11.04
CA LYS A 17 9.67 14.96 -10.58
C LYS A 17 9.93 15.57 -9.19
N LEU A 18 10.54 14.83 -8.27
CA LEU A 18 10.93 15.31 -6.94
C LEU A 18 11.97 16.44 -7.03
N GLU A 19 12.97 16.29 -7.91
CA GLU A 19 13.95 17.34 -8.21
C GLU A 19 13.28 18.62 -8.73
N GLN A 20 12.36 18.48 -9.68
CA GLN A 20 11.63 19.63 -10.25
C GLN A 20 10.81 20.40 -9.22
N VAL A 21 10.30 19.74 -8.19
CA VAL A 21 9.52 20.38 -7.12
C VAL A 21 10.39 20.78 -5.92
N GLY A 22 11.69 20.47 -5.94
CA GLY A 22 12.62 20.81 -4.86
C GLY A 22 12.36 20.06 -3.55
N LEU A 23 11.79 18.85 -3.61
CA LEU A 23 11.58 18.02 -2.43
C LEU A 23 12.77 17.10 -2.21
N GLU A 24 13.26 17.04 -0.98
CA GLU A 24 14.22 16.02 -0.56
C GLU A 24 13.51 14.69 -0.29
N TRP A 25 14.20 13.58 -0.54
CA TRP A 25 13.68 12.24 -0.27
C TRP A 25 14.72 11.33 0.38
N ASN A 26 14.23 10.28 1.03
CA ASN A 26 15.00 9.10 1.40
C ASN A 26 14.87 8.06 0.30
N GLU A 27 15.84 7.15 0.21
CA GLU A 27 15.84 6.12 -0.81
C GLU A 27 16.17 4.76 -0.20
N VAL A 28 15.42 3.74 -0.61
CA VAL A 28 15.67 2.35 -0.24
C VAL A 28 15.83 1.53 -1.51
N THR A 29 16.95 0.82 -1.60
CA THR A 29 17.33 0.06 -2.81
C THR A 29 17.64 -1.40 -2.57
N THR A 30 17.59 -1.86 -1.32
CA THR A 30 17.90 -3.24 -0.92
C THR A 30 16.84 -3.82 0.00
N SER A 31 16.81 -5.15 0.10
CA SER A 31 15.92 -5.85 1.04
C SER A 31 16.23 -5.46 2.48
N GLU A 32 17.52 -5.40 2.83
CA GLU A 32 18.01 -5.03 4.15
C GLU A 32 17.59 -3.60 4.50
N GLY A 33 17.67 -2.67 3.55
CA GLY A 33 17.21 -1.30 3.73
C GLY A 33 15.70 -1.20 3.93
N THR A 34 14.91 -2.13 3.34
CA THR A 34 13.47 -2.20 3.59
C THR A 34 13.18 -2.68 5.00
N GLU A 35 13.90 -3.68 5.49
CA GLU A 35 13.79 -4.16 6.87
C GLU A 35 14.22 -3.11 7.88
N GLU A 36 15.30 -2.37 7.59
CA GLU A 36 15.77 -1.26 8.40
C GLU A 36 14.73 -0.13 8.46
N LEU A 37 14.15 0.26 7.32
CA LEU A 37 13.05 1.22 7.26
C LEU A 37 11.90 0.79 8.18
N CYS A 38 11.44 -0.46 8.07
CA CYS A 38 10.34 -0.98 8.88
C CYS A 38 10.66 -1.02 10.39
N ARG A 39 11.93 -1.21 10.74
CA ARG A 39 12.39 -1.22 12.13
C ARG A 39 12.50 0.17 12.73
N ASN A 40 12.94 1.14 11.92
CA ASN A 40 13.18 2.52 12.35
C ASN A 40 11.91 3.39 12.31
N GLU A 41 10.94 3.03 11.46
CA GLU A 41 9.66 3.71 11.32
C GLU A 41 8.49 2.76 11.63
N PRO A 42 8.38 2.22 12.86
CA PRO A 42 7.27 1.34 13.20
C PRO A 42 5.95 2.12 13.19
N LEU A 43 4.85 1.46 12.82
CA LEU A 43 3.51 2.08 12.78
C LEU A 43 3.10 2.76 14.11
N ALA A 44 3.59 2.23 15.24
CA ALA A 44 3.31 2.76 16.58
C ALA A 44 4.16 4.00 16.95
N ALA A 45 5.01 4.51 16.05
CA ALA A 45 5.80 5.70 16.31
C ALA A 45 4.90 6.91 16.54
N LEU A 46 5.11 7.59 17.68
CA LEU A 46 4.31 8.76 18.08
C LEU A 46 4.97 10.10 17.72
N ALA A 47 6.19 10.07 17.17
CA ALA A 47 6.95 11.25 16.79
C ALA A 47 7.73 10.98 15.50
N GLU A 48 7.84 12.02 14.67
CA GLU A 48 8.69 11.98 13.49
C GLU A 48 10.18 12.03 13.88
N PRO A 49 11.07 11.28 13.19
CA PRO A 49 12.52 11.40 13.31
C PRO A 49 13.02 12.83 13.08
N ALA A 50 14.14 13.20 13.72
CA ALA A 50 14.70 14.56 13.64
C ALA A 50 15.06 15.01 12.21
N ASN A 51 15.37 14.08 11.30
CA ASN A 51 15.67 14.33 9.89
C ASN A 51 14.60 13.73 8.97
N TRP A 52 13.34 13.79 9.39
CA TRP A 52 12.22 13.25 8.62
C TRP A 52 12.11 13.93 7.25
N LYS A 53 12.00 13.10 6.22
CA LYS A 53 11.68 13.54 4.86
C LYS A 53 10.31 13.03 4.50
N ALA A 54 9.49 13.89 3.92
CA ALA A 54 8.11 13.56 3.56
C ALA A 54 7.99 12.43 2.51
N VAL A 55 9.06 12.15 1.77
CA VAL A 55 9.08 11.15 0.71
C VAL A 55 10.22 10.15 0.94
N THR A 56 9.87 8.87 0.90
CA THR A 56 10.81 7.76 0.79
C THR A 56 10.50 7.01 -0.51
N VAL A 57 11.47 6.97 -1.42
CA VAL A 57 11.39 6.28 -2.71
C VAL A 57 11.96 4.87 -2.55
N LEU A 58 11.14 3.86 -2.84
CA LEU A 58 11.56 2.46 -2.83
C LEU A 58 11.78 2.05 -4.29
N ARG A 59 13.04 1.77 -4.68
CA ARG A 59 13.38 1.36 -6.06
C ARG A 59 14.45 0.30 -6.05
N PHE A 60 14.28 -0.76 -6.81
CA PHE A 60 15.16 -1.93 -6.72
C PHE A 60 15.71 -2.31 -8.08
N THR A 61 16.92 -2.85 -8.11
CA THR A 61 17.45 -3.56 -9.30
C THR A 61 17.14 -5.05 -9.24
N SER A 62 16.94 -5.58 -8.04
CA SER A 62 16.55 -6.97 -7.79
C SER A 62 15.04 -7.11 -7.80
N HIS A 63 14.53 -7.97 -8.69
CA HIS A 63 13.12 -8.34 -8.74
C HIS A 63 12.62 -8.91 -7.40
N PHE A 64 13.44 -9.73 -6.74
CA PHE A 64 13.09 -10.32 -5.45
C PHE A 64 12.93 -9.26 -4.35
N ALA A 65 13.84 -8.28 -4.31
CA ALA A 65 13.75 -7.18 -3.35
C ALA A 65 12.50 -6.33 -3.61
N ALA A 66 12.20 -6.02 -4.87
CA ALA A 66 10.99 -5.30 -5.27
C ALA A 66 9.71 -6.03 -4.83
N PHE A 67 9.62 -7.33 -5.10
CA PHE A 67 8.45 -8.15 -4.80
C PHE A 67 8.17 -8.20 -3.29
N ARG A 68 9.22 -8.40 -2.49
CA ARG A 68 9.11 -8.51 -1.02
C ARG A 68 8.85 -7.18 -0.32
N CYS A 69 9.16 -6.06 -0.98
CA CYS A 69 9.09 -4.73 -0.36
C CYS A 69 7.67 -4.40 0.13
N THR A 70 6.65 -4.66 -0.70
CA THR A 70 5.26 -4.34 -0.36
C THR A 70 4.77 -5.08 0.88
N ASP A 71 5.12 -6.38 1.02
CA ASP A 71 4.72 -7.21 2.17
C ASP A 71 5.26 -6.69 3.52
N LEU A 72 6.40 -6.00 3.48
CA LEU A 72 7.04 -5.42 4.65
C LEU A 72 6.49 -4.02 4.93
N VAL A 73 6.55 -3.13 3.93
CA VAL A 73 6.21 -1.71 4.08
C VAL A 73 4.74 -1.49 4.42
N ILE A 74 3.85 -2.38 3.97
CA ILE A 74 2.42 -2.25 4.29
C ILE A 74 2.11 -2.32 5.78
N ARG A 75 3.00 -2.94 6.58
CA ARG A 75 2.85 -3.08 8.04
C ARG A 75 3.15 -1.79 8.79
N ILE A 76 3.78 -0.83 8.12
CA ILE A 76 4.14 0.49 8.64
C ILE A 76 3.44 1.62 7.89
N ALA A 77 2.38 1.30 7.13
CA ALA A 77 1.60 2.27 6.38
C ALA A 77 0.15 2.30 6.89
N ASP A 78 -0.46 3.49 6.91
CA ASP A 78 -1.86 3.67 7.29
C ASP A 78 -2.84 3.42 6.13
N VAL A 79 -2.46 3.83 4.92
CA VAL A 79 -3.31 3.77 3.72
C VAL A 79 -2.49 3.31 2.53
N LEU A 80 -3.02 2.36 1.76
CA LEU A 80 -2.44 1.94 0.50
C LEU A 80 -3.13 2.62 -0.68
N VAL A 81 -2.37 3.41 -1.44
CA VAL A 81 -2.82 3.99 -2.72
C VAL A 81 -2.34 3.09 -3.85
N THR A 82 -3.26 2.46 -4.57
CA THR A 82 -2.89 1.45 -5.58
C THR A 82 -3.94 1.28 -6.67
N LYS A 83 -3.54 0.72 -7.81
CA LYS A 83 -4.51 0.20 -8.79
C LYS A 83 -5.24 -1.00 -8.17
N PRO A 84 -6.53 -1.23 -8.50
CA PRO A 84 -7.29 -2.34 -7.95
C PRO A 84 -6.84 -3.68 -8.56
N SER A 85 -5.79 -4.29 -8.03
CA SER A 85 -5.23 -5.53 -8.56
C SER A 85 -4.86 -6.52 -7.45
N GLU A 86 -3.71 -7.19 -7.55
CA GLU A 86 -3.18 -8.13 -6.56
C GLU A 86 -3.11 -7.53 -5.15
N LEU A 87 -2.93 -6.22 -5.04
CA LEU A 87 -2.84 -5.55 -3.74
C LEU A 87 -4.20 -5.28 -3.06
N ALA A 88 -5.32 -5.56 -3.73
CA ALA A 88 -6.65 -5.43 -3.15
C ALA A 88 -6.90 -6.40 -1.98
N PHE A 89 -6.11 -7.48 -1.91
CA PHE A 89 -6.24 -8.54 -0.89
C PHE A 89 -5.47 -8.26 0.39
N PHE A 90 -4.83 -7.09 0.53
CA PHE A 90 -4.12 -6.75 1.76
C PHE A 90 -5.03 -6.08 2.80
N PRO A 91 -4.89 -6.41 4.09
CA PRO A 91 -5.71 -5.89 5.18
C PRO A 91 -5.25 -4.48 5.64
N ILE A 92 -5.33 -3.51 4.73
CA ILE A 92 -5.04 -2.09 4.96
C ILE A 92 -6.14 -1.23 4.30
N PRO A 93 -6.51 -0.05 4.81
CA PRO A 93 -7.38 0.86 4.08
C PRO A 93 -6.83 1.20 2.69
N LYS A 94 -7.64 1.04 1.65
CA LYS A 94 -7.21 1.19 0.25
C LYS A 94 -7.86 2.39 -0.43
N LEU A 95 -7.04 3.21 -1.09
CA LEU A 95 -7.48 4.20 -2.07
C LEU A 95 -7.17 3.65 -3.46
N HIS A 96 -8.20 3.23 -4.19
CA HIS A 96 -8.03 2.71 -5.54
C HIS A 96 -7.90 3.85 -6.55
N ILE A 97 -6.75 3.90 -7.23
CA ILE A 97 -6.54 4.78 -8.40
C ILE A 97 -6.90 4.06 -9.69
N ARG A 98 -6.86 4.78 -10.81
CA ARG A 98 -7.17 4.26 -12.14
C ARG A 98 -6.46 2.93 -12.41
N ARG A 99 -7.25 1.93 -12.83
CA ARG A 99 -6.74 0.63 -13.25
C ARG A 99 -6.04 0.68 -14.61
N VAL A 100 -5.18 -0.30 -14.86
CA VAL A 100 -4.50 -0.49 -16.16
C VAL A 100 -5.32 -1.41 -17.05
N GLY A 101 -5.86 -2.50 -16.51
CA GLY A 101 -6.60 -3.53 -17.23
C GLY A 101 -8.08 -3.59 -16.84
N ALA A 102 -8.94 -4.11 -17.72
CA ALA A 102 -10.36 -4.31 -17.40
C ALA A 102 -10.58 -5.42 -16.33
N HIS A 103 -9.69 -6.42 -16.29
CA HIS A 103 -9.75 -7.53 -15.33
C HIS A 103 -9.59 -7.09 -13.87
N GLU A 104 -9.05 -5.89 -13.64
CA GLU A 104 -8.83 -5.26 -12.34
C GLU A 104 -10.11 -4.62 -11.75
N ALA A 105 -11.17 -4.46 -12.56
CA ALA A 105 -12.39 -3.77 -12.14
C ALA A 105 -13.06 -4.43 -10.92
N HIS A 106 -13.07 -5.76 -10.88
CA HIS A 106 -13.77 -6.51 -9.84
C HIS A 106 -13.09 -6.40 -8.48
N SER A 107 -11.76 -6.19 -8.43
CA SER A 107 -11.03 -6.01 -7.17
C SER A 107 -11.45 -4.73 -6.45
N ALA A 108 -11.69 -3.63 -7.19
CA ALA A 108 -12.22 -2.40 -6.60
C ALA A 108 -13.64 -2.55 -6.06
N VAL A 109 -14.49 -3.33 -6.75
CA VAL A 109 -15.85 -3.61 -6.27
C VAL A 109 -15.78 -4.45 -5.00
N ARG A 110 -14.95 -5.50 -5.00
CA ARG A 110 -14.80 -6.40 -3.86
C ARG A 110 -14.30 -5.67 -2.61
N ALA A 111 -13.31 -4.80 -2.76
CA ALA A 111 -12.80 -4.01 -1.64
C ALA A 111 -13.85 -3.05 -1.06
N GLN A 112 -14.75 -2.52 -1.91
CA GLN A 112 -15.89 -1.73 -1.43
C GLN A 112 -16.92 -2.57 -0.69
N GLU A 113 -17.21 -3.79 -1.16
CA GLU A 113 -18.12 -4.72 -0.46
C GLU A 113 -17.59 -5.10 0.91
N LEU A 114 -16.27 -5.33 1.03
CA LEU A 114 -15.61 -5.56 2.32
C LEU A 114 -15.55 -4.29 3.17
N GLY A 115 -15.71 -3.12 2.55
CA GLY A 115 -15.60 -1.82 3.20
C GLY A 115 -14.16 -1.42 3.53
N ASP A 116 -13.16 -2.06 2.92
CA ASP A 116 -11.74 -1.81 3.16
C ASP A 116 -11.05 -1.04 2.02
N GLY A 117 -11.80 -0.64 0.99
CA GLY A 117 -11.29 0.12 -0.13
C GLY A 117 -12.30 1.10 -0.73
N SER A 118 -11.76 2.14 -1.35
CA SER A 118 -12.57 3.15 -2.04
C SER A 118 -13.09 2.65 -3.38
N VAL A 119 -14.07 3.37 -3.92
CA VAL A 119 -14.34 3.38 -5.37
C VAL A 119 -13.08 3.70 -6.17
N GLU A 120 -13.04 3.22 -7.42
CA GLU A 120 -11.95 3.55 -8.35
C GLU A 120 -11.93 5.05 -8.65
N CYS A 121 -10.88 5.73 -8.22
CA CYS A 121 -10.58 7.12 -8.49
C CYS A 121 -9.84 7.23 -9.84
N ARG A 122 -10.58 7.44 -10.92
CA ARG A 122 -10.04 7.50 -12.29
C ARG A 122 -9.22 8.75 -12.60
N GLU A 123 -9.51 9.84 -11.88
CA GLU A 123 -8.92 11.15 -12.10
C GLU A 123 -8.17 11.62 -10.85
N VAL A 124 -7.07 12.35 -11.06
CA VAL A 124 -6.23 12.87 -9.97
C VAL A 124 -7.03 13.73 -8.98
N PRO A 125 -7.90 14.68 -9.39
CA PRO A 125 -8.68 15.47 -8.44
C PRO A 125 -9.60 14.62 -7.55
N HIS A 126 -10.14 13.52 -8.08
CA HIS A 126 -10.96 12.60 -7.29
C HIS A 126 -10.11 11.85 -6.25
N ALA A 127 -8.94 11.34 -6.66
CA ALA A 127 -8.01 10.68 -5.74
C ALA A 127 -7.54 11.63 -4.62
N VAL A 128 -7.19 12.88 -4.95
CA VAL A 128 -6.78 13.89 -3.96
C VAL A 128 -7.92 14.21 -2.99
N LYS A 129 -9.15 14.40 -3.49
CA LYS A 129 -10.32 14.62 -2.63
C LYS A 129 -10.54 13.45 -1.68
N LYS A 130 -10.44 12.22 -2.17
CA LYS A 130 -10.61 11.00 -1.36
C LYS A 130 -9.51 10.87 -0.31
N PHE A 131 -8.26 11.15 -0.69
CA PHE A 131 -7.13 11.19 0.25
C PHE A 131 -7.34 12.23 1.35
N GLY A 132 -7.84 13.42 0.99
CA GLY A 132 -8.20 14.44 1.97
C GLY A 132 -9.17 13.92 3.04
N GLN A 133 -10.17 13.11 2.64
CA GLN A 133 -11.10 12.49 3.60
C GLN A 133 -10.40 11.50 4.54
N PHE A 134 -9.37 10.77 4.09
CA PHE A 134 -8.58 9.91 4.97
C PHE A 134 -7.76 10.72 5.98
N SER A 135 -7.19 11.85 5.56
CA SER A 135 -6.31 12.69 6.37
C SER A 135 -7.03 13.60 7.37
N GLU A 136 -8.37 13.65 7.34
CA GLU A 136 -9.15 14.42 8.30
C GLU A 136 -8.92 13.93 9.75
N PRO A 137 -8.72 14.84 10.73
CA PRO A 137 -8.64 14.44 12.14
C PRO A 137 -9.89 13.66 12.55
N ARG A 138 -9.71 12.44 13.08
CA ARG A 138 -10.80 11.50 13.40
C ARG A 138 -11.68 11.18 12.18
N SER A 139 -11.05 11.00 11.01
CA SER A 139 -11.71 10.63 9.76
C SER A 139 -12.67 9.44 9.94
N PRO A 140 -13.98 9.64 9.75
CA PRO A 140 -14.94 8.54 9.81
C PRO A 140 -14.68 7.48 8.73
N LEU A 141 -14.16 7.90 7.57
CA LEU A 141 -13.79 6.99 6.48
C LEU A 141 -12.64 6.07 6.90
N PHE A 142 -11.58 6.65 7.48
CA PHE A 142 -10.43 5.88 7.94
C PHE A 142 -10.83 4.90 9.06
N THR A 143 -11.61 5.37 10.05
CA THR A 143 -12.09 4.52 11.14
C THR A 143 -12.96 3.37 10.63
N LEU A 144 -13.94 3.67 9.76
CA LEU A 144 -14.82 2.65 9.18
C LEU A 144 -14.03 1.57 8.44
N MET A 145 -13.07 1.96 7.59
CA MET A 145 -12.28 0.98 6.84
C MET A 145 -11.44 0.08 7.76
N ASN A 146 -10.84 0.64 8.81
CA ASN A 146 -10.12 -0.14 9.80
C ASN A 146 -11.04 -1.12 10.54
N GLU A 147 -12.23 -0.69 10.96
CA GLU A 147 -13.22 -1.58 11.60
C GLU A 147 -13.67 -2.71 10.68
N SER A 148 -13.90 -2.40 9.40
CA SER A 148 -14.22 -3.40 8.38
C SER A 148 -13.11 -4.44 8.22
N ILE A 149 -11.85 -4.00 8.16
CA ILE A 149 -10.68 -4.89 8.08
C ILE A 149 -10.62 -5.81 9.29
N ILE A 150 -10.80 -5.27 10.50
CA ILE A 150 -10.78 -6.06 11.74
C ILE A 150 -11.86 -7.16 11.70
N LYS A 151 -13.08 -6.83 11.26
CA LYS A 151 -14.19 -7.80 11.09
C LYS A 151 -13.87 -8.84 10.02
N ALA A 152 -13.27 -8.43 8.91
CA ALA A 152 -12.91 -9.31 7.80
C ALA A 152 -11.78 -10.29 8.20
N VAL A 153 -10.80 -9.84 9.00
CA VAL A 153 -9.76 -10.70 9.61
C VAL A 153 -10.38 -11.74 10.52
N GLN A 154 -11.31 -11.35 11.41
CA GLN A 154 -12.04 -12.30 12.28
C GLN A 154 -12.80 -13.36 11.47
N SER A 155 -13.27 -12.99 10.27
CA SER A 155 -13.95 -13.89 9.34
C SER A 155 -12.99 -14.64 8.40
N LYS A 156 -11.67 -14.57 8.65
CA LYS A 156 -10.61 -15.22 7.84
C LYS A 156 -10.59 -14.82 6.36
N THR A 157 -11.10 -13.64 6.03
CA THR A 157 -11.27 -13.17 4.63
C THR A 157 -9.94 -13.10 3.87
N TYR A 158 -8.87 -12.71 4.56
CA TYR A 158 -7.54 -12.51 3.97
C TYR A 158 -6.65 -13.77 4.00
N GLU A 159 -7.17 -14.91 4.47
CA GLU A 159 -6.38 -16.14 4.61
C GLU A 159 -6.38 -17.01 3.34
N GLY A 160 -6.93 -16.53 2.23
CA GLY A 160 -7.13 -17.33 1.02
C GLY A 160 -5.87 -18.02 0.48
N SER A 161 -4.72 -17.35 0.49
CA SER A 161 -3.44 -17.94 0.06
C SER A 161 -2.95 -19.04 1.02
N ARG A 162 -3.07 -18.80 2.35
CA ARG A 162 -2.76 -19.80 3.38
C ARG A 162 -3.63 -21.04 3.18
N VAL A 163 -4.94 -20.84 3.05
CA VAL A 163 -5.91 -21.93 2.83
C VAL A 163 -5.57 -22.69 1.54
N ALA A 164 -5.31 -22.00 0.42
CA ALA A 164 -4.94 -22.65 -0.83
C ALA A 164 -3.68 -23.53 -0.69
N CYS A 165 -2.67 -23.06 0.04
CA CYS A 165 -1.49 -23.85 0.36
C CYS A 165 -1.84 -25.09 1.20
N GLU A 166 -2.71 -24.96 2.21
CA GLU A 166 -3.12 -26.08 3.06
C GLU A 166 -3.81 -27.18 2.25
N TYR A 167 -4.67 -26.81 1.31
CA TYR A 167 -5.26 -27.76 0.37
C TYR A 167 -4.20 -28.42 -0.51
N ALA A 168 -3.25 -27.64 -1.05
CA ALA A 168 -2.20 -28.17 -1.92
C ALA A 168 -1.25 -29.14 -1.20
N PHE A 169 -0.96 -28.89 0.09
CA PHE A 169 -0.11 -29.74 0.92
C PHE A 169 -0.86 -30.86 1.64
N GLY A 170 -2.19 -30.96 1.50
CA GLY A 170 -3.00 -31.96 2.19
C GLY A 170 -3.06 -31.75 3.71
N THR A 171 -2.87 -30.51 4.16
CA THR A 171 -2.93 -30.12 5.59
C THR A 171 -4.21 -29.36 5.93
N ALA A 172 -5.14 -29.22 5.00
CA ALA A 172 -6.46 -28.69 5.26
C ALA A 172 -7.28 -29.69 6.10
N GLU A 173 -7.83 -29.24 7.22
CA GLU A 173 -8.80 -29.98 8.04
C GLU A 173 -10.17 -30.08 7.38
#